data_AF-A0A918WY84-F1
#
_entry.id   AF-A0A918WY84-F1
#
_cell.length_a   1.000
_cell.length_b   1.000
_cell.length_c   1.000
_cell.angle_alpha   90.00
_cell.angle_beta   90.00
_cell.angle_gamma   90.00
#
_symmetry.space_group_name_H-M   'P 1'
#
loop_
_entity.id
_entity.type
_entity.pdbx_description
1 polymer ?
#
loop_
_entity_poly.entity_id
_entity_poly.type
_entity_poly.pdbx_seq_one_letter_code
_entity_poly.pdbx_strand_id
1 'polypeptide(L)'
;MTPTRPATAVAAALCAAALLTAPAVQADEPPRPAAAAQEDTDQARAEAQAANAKRVYLYASNVNLRSAPRTSAYPLATKSRIWLLAYCQTNRNTTPVKAADGSVNRWWSKVTLPSGSDFAWVSNVYLRGGNQKIAGVPDC
;
A
#
# COMPACT_ATOMS: atom_id res chain seq x y z
N MET A 1 -44.85 -21.02 -2.33
CA MET A 1 -46.12 -20.80 -3.06
C MET A 1 -45.86 -19.77 -4.15
N THR A 2 -45.78 -20.23 -5.39
CA THR A 2 -45.69 -19.42 -6.61
C THR A 2 -47.11 -19.12 -7.10
N PRO A 3 -47.35 -17.94 -7.70
CA PRO A 3 -48.32 -17.89 -8.79
C PRO A 3 -47.71 -17.36 -10.09
N THR A 4 -47.65 -18.30 -11.04
CA THR A 4 -48.04 -18.30 -12.46
C THR A 4 -48.40 -16.98 -13.19
N ARG A 5 -47.89 -16.90 -14.42
CA ARG A 5 -48.02 -15.92 -15.53
C ARG A 5 -49.47 -15.58 -15.97
N PRO A 6 -49.62 -14.56 -16.84
CA PRO A 6 -50.21 -14.86 -18.15
C PRO A 6 -49.38 -14.37 -19.35
N ALA A 7 -49.52 -15.13 -20.44
CA ALA A 7 -48.95 -14.90 -21.76
C ALA A 7 -49.94 -14.15 -22.66
N THR A 8 -49.43 -13.40 -23.64
CA THR A 8 -50.20 -13.01 -24.83
C THR A 8 -49.26 -12.92 -26.03
N ALA A 9 -49.37 -13.89 -26.95
CA ALA A 9 -48.88 -13.84 -28.32
C ALA A 9 -49.90 -13.02 -29.16
N VAL A 10 -49.66 -12.43 -30.34
CA VAL A 10 -49.30 -12.95 -31.68
C VAL A 10 -49.18 -11.64 -32.52
N ALA A 11 -48.26 -11.42 -33.46
CA ALA A 11 -48.41 -11.81 -34.86
C ALA A 11 -47.21 -11.36 -35.70
N ALA A 12 -46.82 -12.21 -36.64
CA ALA A 12 -45.81 -11.99 -37.65
C ALA A 12 -46.30 -11.11 -38.80
N ALA A 13 -45.38 -10.36 -39.41
CA ALA A 13 -45.52 -9.90 -40.78
C ALA A 13 -44.19 -10.09 -41.52
N LEU A 14 -44.18 -11.04 -42.47
CA LEU A 14 -43.17 -11.22 -43.49
C LEU A 14 -43.36 -10.18 -44.60
N CYS A 15 -42.29 -9.52 -45.03
CA CYS A 15 -42.02 -9.27 -46.44
C CYS A 15 -40.52 -9.05 -46.66
N ALA A 16 -40.04 -9.59 -47.77
CA ALA A 16 -38.65 -9.86 -48.07
C ALA A 16 -38.00 -8.80 -48.98
N ALA A 17 -36.67 -8.94 -49.09
CA ALA A 17 -35.76 -8.42 -50.11
C ALA A 17 -35.36 -6.93 -50.04
N ALA A 18 -34.07 -6.64 -49.81
CA ALA A 18 -33.06 -6.61 -50.88
C ALA A 18 -31.68 -6.26 -50.30
N LEU A 19 -30.64 -6.80 -50.95
CA LEU A 19 -29.23 -6.73 -50.60
C LEU A 19 -28.67 -5.30 -50.62
N LEU A 20 -27.76 -4.99 -49.70
CA LEU A 20 -26.49 -4.31 -50.00
C LEU A 20 -25.48 -4.52 -48.87
N THR A 21 -24.29 -4.91 -49.31
CA THR A 21 -23.07 -5.26 -48.60
C THR A 21 -22.54 -4.15 -47.71
N ALA A 22 -22.28 -4.48 -46.44
CA ALA A 22 -21.24 -3.84 -45.64
C ALA A 22 -20.63 -4.90 -44.71
N PRO A 23 -19.29 -5.09 -44.69
CA PRO A 23 -18.67 -5.83 -43.60
C PRO A 23 -18.86 -4.97 -42.34
N ALA A 24 -19.61 -5.49 -41.37
CA ALA A 24 -19.53 -4.97 -40.02
C ALA A 24 -18.09 -5.20 -39.56
N VAL A 25 -17.32 -4.12 -39.54
CA VAL A 25 -16.00 -4.06 -38.94
C VAL A 25 -16.15 -4.58 -37.52
N GLN A 26 -15.52 -5.72 -37.23
CA GLN A 26 -15.31 -6.18 -35.87
C GLN A 26 -14.62 -5.03 -35.13
N ALA A 27 -15.30 -4.47 -34.13
CA ALA A 27 -14.62 -3.71 -33.11
C ALA A 27 -13.72 -4.70 -32.37
N ASP A 28 -12.46 -4.76 -32.80
CA ASP A 28 -11.37 -5.38 -32.07
C ASP A 28 -11.23 -4.58 -30.77
N GLU A 29 -11.90 -5.04 -29.71
CA GLU A 29 -11.70 -4.51 -28.38
C GLU A 29 -10.29 -4.94 -27.95
N PRO A 30 -9.34 -4.00 -27.76
CA PRO A 30 -7.99 -4.38 -27.39
C PRO A 30 -8.06 -5.16 -26.07
N PRO A 31 -7.36 -6.31 -25.95
CA PRO A 31 -7.36 -7.06 -24.70
C PRO A 31 -6.80 -6.13 -23.63
N ARG A 32 -7.62 -5.77 -22.63
CA ARG A 32 -7.24 -4.87 -21.55
C ARG A 32 -6.16 -5.56 -20.69
N PRO A 33 -4.86 -5.22 -20.79
CA PRO A 33 -3.82 -5.90 -20.04
C PRO A 33 -3.29 -4.91 -19.01
N ALA A 34 -3.91 -4.82 -17.84
CA ALA A 34 -3.41 -3.86 -16.84
C ALA A 34 -3.55 -4.35 -15.40
N ALA A 35 -4.72 -4.82 -14.97
CA ALA A 35 -4.96 -5.05 -13.55
C ALA A 35 -4.05 -6.16 -12.93
N ALA A 36 -4.02 -7.36 -13.53
CA ALA A 36 -3.29 -8.49 -12.93
C ALA A 36 -1.76 -8.38 -13.01
N ALA A 37 -1.21 -7.70 -14.02
CA ALA A 37 0.24 -7.53 -14.17
C ALA A 37 0.82 -6.48 -13.21
N GLN A 38 0.01 -5.49 -12.82
CA GLN A 38 0.41 -4.46 -11.86
C GLN A 38 0.50 -5.04 -10.44
N GLU A 39 -0.44 -5.91 -10.06
CA GLU A 39 -0.46 -6.56 -8.73
C GLU A 39 0.75 -7.48 -8.51
N ASP A 40 1.15 -8.23 -9.53
CA ASP A 40 2.33 -9.11 -9.47
C ASP A 40 3.63 -8.30 -9.32
N THR A 41 3.73 -7.16 -10.04
CA THR A 41 4.89 -6.28 -9.98
C THR A 41 5.00 -5.54 -8.64
N ASP A 42 3.87 -5.07 -8.10
CA ASP A 42 3.82 -4.40 -6.80
C ASP A 42 4.11 -5.37 -5.65
N GLN A 43 3.64 -6.62 -5.75
CA GLN A 43 3.95 -7.65 -4.78
C GLN A 43 5.43 -8.06 -4.83
N ALA A 44 5.99 -8.29 -6.02
CA ALA A 44 7.42 -8.57 -6.16
C ALA A 44 8.30 -7.42 -5.64
N ARG A 45 7.86 -6.16 -5.81
CA ARG A 45 8.56 -4.99 -5.25
C ARG A 45 8.43 -4.92 -3.73
N ALA A 46 7.28 -5.23 -3.17
CA ALA A 46 7.07 -5.30 -1.73
C ALA A 46 7.89 -6.42 -1.08
N GLU A 47 7.97 -7.59 -1.72
CA GLU A 47 8.78 -8.73 -1.30
C GLU A 47 10.28 -8.43 -1.41
N ALA A 48 10.73 -7.80 -2.50
CA ALA A 48 12.11 -7.33 -2.63
C ALA A 48 12.46 -6.26 -1.59
N GLN A 49 11.52 -5.37 -1.25
CA GLN A 49 11.69 -4.39 -0.18
C GLN A 49 11.69 -5.04 1.20
N ALA A 50 10.93 -6.11 1.41
CA ALA A 50 10.95 -6.92 2.62
C ALA A 50 12.26 -7.71 2.77
N ALA A 51 12.79 -8.24 1.67
CA ALA A 51 14.10 -8.91 1.63
C ALA A 51 15.25 -7.96 2.01
N ASN A 52 15.09 -6.65 1.76
CA ASN A 52 16.04 -5.61 2.14
C ASN A 52 15.70 -4.91 3.46
N ALA A 53 14.68 -5.36 4.18
CA ALA A 53 14.29 -4.75 5.45
C ALA A 53 15.29 -5.10 6.55
N LYS A 54 15.76 -4.09 7.28
CA LYS A 54 16.66 -4.27 8.43
C LYS A 54 15.88 -4.46 9.71
N ARG A 55 16.23 -5.46 10.52
CA ARG A 55 15.70 -5.57 11.90
C ARG A 55 16.21 -4.43 12.77
N VAL A 56 15.28 -3.67 13.33
CA VAL A 56 15.56 -2.57 14.27
C VAL A 56 14.80 -2.81 15.56
N TYR A 57 15.36 -2.35 16.68
CA TYR A 57 14.72 -2.49 17.99
C TYR A 57 14.15 -1.15 18.44
N LEU A 58 12.84 -1.10 18.69
CA LEU A 58 12.18 0.01 19.36
C LEU A 58 12.53 -0.06 20.86
N TYR A 59 13.41 0.80 21.36
CA TYR A 59 13.86 0.72 22.75
C TYR A 59 12.96 1.50 23.72
N ALA A 60 12.26 2.52 23.21
CA ALA A 60 11.36 3.34 24.00
C ALA A 60 10.02 2.65 24.26
N SER A 61 9.25 3.25 25.17
CA SER A 61 7.91 2.80 25.56
C SER A 61 6.85 3.76 25.06
N ASN A 62 5.64 3.26 24.83
CA ASN A 62 4.45 4.01 24.43
C ASN A 62 4.70 4.87 23.17
N VAL A 63 5.41 4.28 22.20
CA VAL A 63 5.76 4.97 20.96
C VAL A 63 4.62 4.80 19.97
N ASN A 64 4.14 5.93 19.46
CA ASN A 64 3.15 5.97 18.41
C ASN A 64 3.81 5.73 17.05
N LEU A 65 3.47 4.61 16.42
CA LEU A 65 3.71 4.34 15.02
C LEU A 65 2.66 5.11 14.21
N ARG A 66 3.08 5.89 13.22
CA ARG A 66 2.24 6.91 12.56
C ARG A 66 2.04 6.63 11.08
N SER A 67 0.98 7.19 10.52
CA SER A 67 0.69 7.11 9.08
C SER A 67 1.68 7.88 8.18
N ALA A 68 2.40 8.87 8.72
CA ALA A 68 3.39 9.67 7.99
C ALA A 68 4.57 10.08 8.92
N PRO A 69 5.75 10.47 8.38
CA PRO A 69 6.96 10.72 9.16
C PRO A 69 6.96 12.10 9.87
N ARG A 70 5.88 12.41 10.59
CA ARG A 70 5.66 13.68 11.28
C ARG A 70 4.87 13.45 12.56
N THR A 71 5.14 14.24 13.60
CA THR A 71 4.49 14.06 14.92
C THR A 71 3.01 14.44 14.92
N SER A 72 2.55 15.21 13.94
CA SER A 72 1.13 15.55 13.74
C SER A 72 0.33 14.47 13.01
N ALA A 73 0.97 13.44 12.44
CA ALA A 73 0.28 12.39 11.71
C ALA A 73 -0.50 11.45 12.64
N TYR A 74 -1.62 10.92 12.16
CA TYR A 74 -2.48 10.00 12.91
C TYR A 74 -1.69 8.76 13.39
N PRO A 75 -1.74 8.42 14.70
CA PRO A 75 -1.17 7.17 15.23
C PRO A 75 -1.95 5.96 14.72
N LEU A 76 -1.25 5.00 14.10
CA LEU A 76 -1.82 3.71 13.67
C LEU A 76 -1.75 2.66 14.77
N ALA A 77 -0.69 2.70 15.58
CA ALA A 77 -0.51 1.77 16.69
C ALA A 77 0.42 2.38 17.74
N THR A 78 0.29 1.93 18.98
CA THR A 78 1.23 2.22 20.05
C THR A 78 1.97 0.95 20.42
N LYS A 79 3.31 0.99 20.41
CA LYS A 79 4.18 -0.15 20.72
C LYS A 79 5.27 0.25 21.70
N SER A 80 5.82 -0.75 22.38
CA SER A 80 6.88 -0.60 23.37
C SER A 80 7.85 -1.75 23.21
N ARG A 81 9.17 -1.48 23.24
CA ARG A 81 10.21 -2.49 23.48
C ARG A 81 10.13 -3.74 22.58
N ILE A 82 9.98 -3.55 21.27
CA ILE A 82 9.75 -4.63 20.30
C ILE A 82 10.70 -4.55 19.10
N TRP A 83 10.96 -5.69 18.46
CA TRP A 83 11.63 -5.76 17.17
C TRP A 83 10.68 -5.41 16.02
N LEU A 84 11.16 -4.58 15.11
CA LEU A 84 10.46 -4.17 13.89
C LEU A 84 11.34 -4.43 12.68
N LEU A 85 10.75 -4.48 11.50
CA LEU A 85 11.46 -4.49 10.23
C LEU A 85 11.40 -3.08 9.63
N ALA A 86 12.55 -2.43 9.46
CA ALA A 86 12.68 -1.12 8.83
C ALA A 86 13.02 -1.28 7.35
N TYR A 87 12.17 -0.72 6.50
CA TYR A 87 12.23 -0.88 5.04
C TYR A 87 13.02 0.22 4.38
N CYS A 88 12.74 1.46 4.78
CA CYS A 88 13.48 2.63 4.33
C CYS A 88 13.36 3.74 5.39
N GLN A 89 14.16 4.79 5.25
CA GLN A 89 14.13 5.95 6.13
C GLN A 89 14.20 7.25 5.34
N THR A 90 13.70 8.34 5.91
CA THR A 90 13.74 9.65 5.26
C THR A 90 13.89 10.78 6.27
N ASN A 91 14.50 11.88 5.82
CA ASN A 91 14.55 13.16 6.53
C ASN A 91 13.82 14.28 5.75
N ARG A 92 13.17 13.92 4.63
CA ARG A 92 12.43 14.84 3.76
C ARG A 92 11.00 14.99 4.26
N ASN A 93 10.52 16.24 4.38
CA ASN A 93 9.16 16.54 4.84
C ASN A 93 8.81 15.93 6.21
N THR A 94 9.80 15.80 7.09
CA THR A 94 9.63 15.20 8.42
C THR A 94 9.55 16.23 9.55
N THR A 95 8.96 15.83 10.67
CA THR A 95 9.06 16.61 11.92
C THR A 95 10.28 16.16 12.73
N PRO A 96 11.21 17.06 13.09
CA PRO A 96 12.28 16.73 14.03
C PRO A 96 11.72 16.29 15.39
N VAL A 97 12.32 15.28 16.00
CA VAL A 97 11.95 14.81 17.34
C VAL A 97 13.14 14.94 18.27
N LYS A 98 12.89 15.45 19.48
CA LYS A 98 13.89 15.55 20.53
C LYS A 98 14.01 14.20 21.26
N ALA A 99 15.21 13.66 21.33
CA ALA A 99 15.55 12.46 22.08
C ALA A 99 15.69 12.76 23.59
N ALA A 100 15.77 11.69 24.39
CA ALA A 100 15.88 11.81 25.85
C ALA A 100 17.19 12.48 26.31
N ASP A 101 18.27 12.35 25.53
CA ASP A 101 19.57 12.98 25.77
C ASP A 101 19.62 14.47 25.36
N GLY A 102 18.50 15.01 24.88
CA GLY A 102 18.38 16.40 24.44
C GLY A 102 18.70 16.63 22.96
N SER A 103 19.26 15.64 22.25
CA SER A 103 19.55 15.74 20.82
C SER A 103 18.26 15.80 19.99
N VAL A 104 18.36 16.35 18.77
CA VAL A 104 17.23 16.43 17.83
C VAL A 104 17.54 15.61 16.60
N ASN A 105 16.64 14.69 16.23
CA ASN A 105 16.77 13.87 15.03
C ASN A 105 15.59 14.10 14.08
N ARG A 106 15.90 14.31 12.79
CA ARG A 106 14.93 14.49 11.70
C ARG A 106 14.62 13.21 10.94
N TRP A 107 15.33 12.13 11.20
CA TRP A 107 15.17 10.87 10.49
C TRP A 107 14.02 10.05 11.04
N TRP A 108 13.22 9.52 10.13
CA TRP A 108 12.11 8.62 10.40
C TRP A 108 12.27 7.35 9.57
N SER A 109 11.92 6.21 10.14
CA SER A 109 11.94 4.91 9.46
C SER A 109 10.53 4.40 9.21
N LYS A 110 10.30 3.87 8.00
CA LYS A 110 9.10 3.13 7.64
C LYS A 110 9.28 1.68 8.09
N VAL A 111 8.38 1.20 8.93
CA VAL A 111 8.50 -0.06 9.67
C VAL A 111 7.24 -0.92 9.56
N THR A 112 7.39 -2.22 9.76
CA THR A 112 6.28 -3.17 10.00
C THR A 112 6.64 -4.18 11.10
N LEU A 113 5.65 -4.92 11.60
CA LEU A 113 5.86 -6.04 12.51
C LEU A 113 6.48 -7.23 11.77
N PRO A 114 7.37 -8.01 12.42
CA PRO A 114 7.94 -9.23 11.80
C PRO A 114 6.89 -10.27 11.40
N SER A 115 5.74 -10.31 12.07
CA SER A 115 4.60 -11.18 11.76
C SER A 115 3.75 -10.68 10.57
N GLY A 116 4.13 -9.56 9.97
CA GLY A 116 3.30 -8.83 9.02
C GLY A 116 2.35 -7.86 9.72
N SER A 117 2.29 -6.62 9.21
CA SER A 117 1.29 -5.60 9.52
C SER A 117 1.33 -4.51 8.44
N ASP A 118 0.39 -3.57 8.50
CA ASP A 118 0.50 -2.34 7.72
C ASP A 118 1.81 -1.60 8.03
N PHE A 119 2.30 -0.85 7.04
CA PHE A 119 3.45 0.00 7.21
C PHE A 119 3.11 1.23 8.06
N ALA A 120 4.00 1.55 8.99
CA ALA A 120 3.91 2.75 9.79
C ALA A 120 5.26 3.45 9.88
N TRP A 121 5.25 4.70 10.33
CA TRP A 121 6.43 5.54 10.50
C TRP A 121 6.76 5.70 11.97
N VAL A 122 8.04 5.60 12.31
CA VAL A 122 8.56 5.85 13.65
C VAL A 122 9.79 6.75 13.56
N SER A 123 9.89 7.71 14.47
CA SER A 123 11.09 8.53 14.55
C SER A 123 12.27 7.68 15.01
N ASN A 124 13.42 7.88 14.37
CA ASN A 124 14.62 7.11 14.67
C ASN A 124 15.08 7.31 16.13
N VAL A 125 14.73 8.42 16.78
CA VAL A 125 15.05 8.64 18.20
C VAL A 125 14.55 7.54 19.13
N TYR A 126 13.54 6.77 18.71
CA TYR A 126 12.98 5.67 19.51
C TYR A 126 13.57 4.30 19.14
N LEU A 127 14.41 4.25 18.11
CA LEU A 127 15.08 3.06 17.62
C LEU A 127 16.50 2.98 18.17
N ARG A 128 16.94 1.78 18.54
CA ARG A 128 18.30 1.56 19.06
C ARG A 128 19.32 1.94 17.98
N GLY A 129 20.26 2.81 18.31
CA GLY A 129 21.23 3.37 17.36
C GLY A 129 20.66 4.46 16.44
N GLY A 130 19.43 4.91 16.68
CA GLY A 130 18.72 5.88 15.84
C GLY A 130 18.83 7.33 16.28
N ASN A 131 19.95 7.75 16.88
CA ASN A 131 20.20 9.17 17.18
C ASN A 131 20.39 10.00 15.89
N GLN A 132 20.60 9.32 14.76
CA GLN A 132 20.70 9.89 13.41
C GLN A 132 20.04 8.93 12.38
N LYS A 133 20.49 8.99 11.12
CA LYS A 133 20.21 7.98 10.11
C LYS A 133 20.71 6.62 10.59
N ILE A 134 19.88 5.58 10.49
CA ILE A 134 20.28 4.22 10.89
C ILE A 134 21.09 3.59 9.76
N ALA A 135 22.33 3.21 10.03
CA ALA A 135 23.17 2.55 9.03
C ALA A 135 22.50 1.27 8.49
N GLY A 136 22.56 1.04 7.18
CA GLY A 136 22.00 -0.15 6.54
C GLY A 136 20.48 -0.16 6.36
N VAL A 137 19.75 0.88 6.78
CA VAL A 137 18.38 1.12 6.29
C VAL A 137 18.49 2.03 5.04
N PRO A 138 17.95 1.66 3.88
CA PRO A 138 18.02 2.48 2.67
C PRO A 138 17.15 3.73 2.78
N ASP A 139 17.36 4.72 1.90
CA ASP A 139 16.54 5.93 1.88
C ASP A 139 15.21 5.74 1.14
N CYS A 140 14.17 6.43 1.62
CA CYS A 140 12.98 6.79 0.85
C CYS A 140 13.18 8.21 0.28
#